data_AF-A0A1X9MIN7-F1
#
_entry.id   AF-A0A1X9MIN7-F1
#
_cell.length_a   1.000
_cell.length_b   1.000
_cell.length_c   1.000
_cell.angle_alpha   90.00
_cell.angle_beta   90.00
_cell.angle_gamma   90.00
#
_symmetry.space_group_name_H-M   'P 1'
#
loop_
_entity.id
_entity.type
_entity.pdbx_description
1 polymer ?
#
loop_
_entity_poly.entity_id
_entity_poly.type
_entity_poly.pdbx_seq_one_letter_code
_entity_poly.pdbx_strand_id
1 'polypeptide(L)' 'MDQKQPLEFDRYTAADLNPDLLNRIMLLESEIRNETEKDVVLIAYEESQHNPT' A
#
# COMPACT_ATOMS: atom_id res chain seq x y z
N MET A 1 15.91 6.04 -25.54
CA MET A 1 14.48 5.70 -25.35
C MET A 1 14.40 4.90 -24.08
N ASP A 2 14.01 5.57 -22.99
CA ASP A 2 13.89 4.98 -21.66
C ASP A 2 12.78 3.94 -21.65
N GLN A 3 13.19 2.67 -21.63
CA GLN A 3 12.31 1.54 -21.43
C GLN A 3 11.86 1.57 -19.96
N LYS A 4 10.67 2.14 -19.70
CA LYS A 4 9.96 1.92 -18.44
C LYS A 4 9.72 0.42 -18.30
N GLN A 5 10.49 -0.21 -17.40
CA GLN A 5 10.28 -1.60 -17.02
C GLN A 5 8.82 -1.75 -16.54
N PRO A 6 8.10 -2.81 -16.94
CA PRO A 6 6.82 -3.11 -16.32
C PRO A 6 7.11 -3.40 -14.85
N LEU A 7 6.63 -2.54 -13.96
CA LEU A 7 6.58 -2.86 -12.55
C LEU A 7 5.69 -4.10 -12.45
N GLU A 8 6.30 -5.26 -12.18
CA GLU A 8 5.60 -6.53 -11.94
C GLU A 8 4.73 -6.37 -10.69
N PHE A 9 3.54 -5.80 -10.86
CA PHE A 9 2.50 -5.77 -9.84
C PHE A 9 1.68 -7.08 -9.82
N ASP A 10 2.09 -8.09 -10.59
CA ASP A 10 1.35 -9.33 -10.85
C ASP A 10 1.26 -10.27 -9.62
N ARG A 11 1.96 -9.93 -8.53
CA ARG A 11 1.98 -10.70 -7.27
C ARG A 11 1.18 -10.06 -6.13
N TYR A 12 0.57 -8.90 -6.36
CA TYR A 12 -0.18 -8.20 -5.32
C TYR A 12 -1.68 -8.38 -5.57
N THR A 13 -2.32 -9.20 -4.74
CA THR A 13 -3.78 -9.24 -4.66
C THR A 13 -4.22 -8.05 -3.82
N ALA A 14 -5.14 -7.23 -4.35
CA ALA A 14 -5.74 -6.17 -3.57
C ALA A 14 -6.49 -6.77 -2.37
N ALA A 15 -6.17 -6.33 -1.16
CA ALA A 15 -6.86 -6.76 0.04
C ALA A 15 -8.29 -6.19 0.04
N ASP A 16 -9.28 -7.05 0.22
CA ASP A 16 -10.65 -6.62 0.45
C ASP A 16 -10.75 -6.06 1.88
N LEU A 17 -10.78 -4.74 2.00
CA LEU A 17 -10.90 -4.05 3.27
C LEU A 17 -12.35 -3.69 3.56
N ASN A 18 -12.78 -3.96 4.79
CA ASN A 18 -14.03 -3.42 5.31
C ASN A 18 -14.03 -1.88 5.15
N PRO A 19 -15.11 -1.27 4.61
CA PRO A 19 -15.24 0.18 4.43
C PRO A 19 -14.91 1.02 5.68
N ASP A 20 -15.27 0.55 6.88
CA ASP A 20 -14.94 1.25 8.12
C ASP A 20 -13.44 1.28 8.40
N LEU A 21 -12.73 0.19 8.09
CA LEU A 21 -11.27 0.11 8.23
C LEU A 21 -10.57 1.00 7.20
N LEU A 22 -11.08 1.03 5.97
CA LEU A 22 -10.58 1.93 4.93
C LEU A 22 -10.72 3.40 5.36
N ASN A 23 -11.88 3.80 5.89
CA ASN A 23 -12.09 5.16 6.38
C ASN A 23 -11.10 5.53 7.49
N ARG A 24 -10.84 4.62 8.44
CA ARG A 24 -9.86 4.86 9.52
C ARG A 24 -8.44 5.04 8.97
N ILE A 25 -8.07 4.28 7.95
CA ILE A 25 -6.77 4.42 7.28
C ILE A 25 -6.65 5.79 6.61
N MET A 26 -7.67 6.22 5.89
CA MET A 26 -7.67 7.53 5.21
C MET A 26 -7.58 8.70 6.20
N LEU A 27 -8.28 8.59 7.34
CA LEU A 27 -8.18 9.60 8.40
C LEU A 27 -6.77 9.67 8.98
N LEU A 28 -6.17 8.52 9.28
CA LEU A 28 -4.80 8.44 9.80
C LEU A 28 -3.78 9.01 8.79
N GLU A 29 -3.93 8.70 7.50
CA GLU A 29 -3.08 9.26 6.44
C GLU A 29 -3.17 10.79 6.42
N SER A 30 -4.38 11.33 6.54
CA SER A 30 -4.61 12.78 6.57
C SER A 30 -3.98 13.43 7.81
N GLU A 31 -4.10 12.82 8.98
CA GLU A 31 -3.50 13.33 10.22
C GLU A 31 -1.97 13.39 10.12
N ILE A 32 -1.34 12.30 9.67
CA ILE A 32 0.12 12.22 9.54
C ILE A 32 0.63 13.20 8.48
N ARG A 33 -0.06 13.33 7.33
CA ARG A 33 0.32 14.31 6.30
C ARG A 33 0.31 15.73 6.87
N ASN A 34 -0.70 16.05 7.66
CA ASN A 34 -0.87 17.39 8.24
C ASN A 34 0.18 17.68 9.33
N GLU A 35 0.55 16.68 10.14
CA GLU A 35 1.56 16.83 11.19
C GLU A 35 2.99 16.91 10.62
N THR A 36 3.28 16.14 9.57
CA THR A 36 4.65 15.95 9.08
C THR A 36 5.01 16.76 7.84
N GLU A 37 4.02 17.37 7.19
CA GLU A 37 4.14 18.03 5.86
C GLU A 37 4.76 17.11 4.80
N LYS A 38 4.57 15.79 4.94
CA LYS A 38 5.12 14.78 4.04
C LYS A 38 4.01 13.97 3.38
N ASP A 39 4.32 13.47 2.19
CA ASP A 39 3.49 12.47 1.53
C ASP A 39 3.62 11.12 2.22
N VAL A 40 2.49 10.59 2.67
CA VAL A 40 2.37 9.29 3.32
C VAL A 40 1.87 8.29 2.29
N VAL A 41 2.57 7.17 2.13
CA VAL A 41 2.17 6.07 1.26
C VAL A 41 2.02 4.83 2.12
N LEU A 42 0.80 4.31 2.22
CA LEU A 42 0.52 3.05 2.90
C LEU A 42 0.64 1.90 1.89
N ILE A 43 1.48 0.91 2.21
CA ILE A 43 1.62 -0.32 1.41
C ILE A 43 1.16 -1.48 2.29
N ALA A 44 -0.01 -2.04 1.98
CA ALA A 44 -0.49 -3.26 2.61
C ALA A 44 -0.22 -4.44 1.65
N TYR A 45 0.48 -5.47 2.15
CA TYR A 45 0.70 -6.71 1.42
C TYR A 45 0.44 -7.89 2.33
N GLU A 46 -0.08 -8.98 1.76
CA GLU A 46 -0.19 -10.26 2.44
C GLU A 46 1.14 -11.00 2.27
N GLU A 47 1.84 -11.27 3.37
CA GLU A 47 3.05 -12.08 3.33
C GLU A 47 2.67 -13.52 3.00
N SER A 48 2.80 -13.89 1.72
CA SER A 48 2.69 -15.28 1.31
C SER A 48 3.81 -16.06 2.01
N GLN A 49 3.45 -17.02 2.85
CA GLN A 49 4.36 -18.00 3.45
C GLN A 49 4.98 -18.86 2.32
N HIS A 50 5.94 -18.31 1.60
CA HIS A 50 6.75 -19.02 0.63
C HIS A 50 8.19 -18.58 0.79
N ASN A 51 8.85 -19.22 1.76
CA ASN A 51 10.29 -19.30 1.80
C ASN A 51 10.69 -20.71 1.30
N PRO A 52 10.77 -20.98 -0.01
CA PRO A 52 11.49 -22.15 -0.49
C PRO A 52 12.98 -21.82 -0.42
N THR A 53 13.69 -22.41 0.54
CA THR A 53 15.14 -22.61 0.46
C THR A 53 15.51 -23.46 -0.74
#